data_AF-A0A7Z1MYY9-F1
#
_entry.id   AF-A0A7Z1MYY9-F1
#
_cell.length_a   1.000
_cell.length_b   1.000
_cell.length_c   1.000
_cell.angle_alpha   90.00
_cell.angle_beta   90.00
_cell.angle_gamma   90.00
#
_symmetry.space_group_name_H-M   'P 1'
#
loop_
_entity.id
_entity.type
_entity.pdbx_description
1 polymer ?
#
loop_
_entity_poly.entity_id
_entity_poly.type
_entity_poly.pdbx_seq_one_letter_code
_entity_poly.pdbx_strand_id
1 'polypeptide(L)'
;VQHVIKIKVYSWIGGDRPSEVAEQAQDRFDRGFTAVKMNATEELHYIDSYQKVDEVVERVASIRERFGDAMDIGVDFHGRVHKPMAKVLAKALEPFHPMFLEEVVLPENEEHFKEVADSVAVPLATGERLYTRWQFKNLFKQGTVDII
;
A
#
# COMPACT_ATOMS: atom_id res chain seq x y z
N VAL A 1 35.98 10.09 -5.67
CA VAL A 1 34.82 10.22 -4.76
C VAL A 1 34.15 8.86 -4.69
N GLN A 2 34.16 8.17 -3.55
CA GLN A 2 33.48 6.88 -3.42
C GLN A 2 31.97 7.10 -3.52
N HIS A 3 31.31 6.47 -4.49
CA HIS A 3 29.86 6.39 -4.52
C HIS A 3 29.41 5.48 -3.38
N VAL A 4 28.83 6.06 -2.35
CA VAL A 4 28.13 5.32 -1.30
C VAL A 4 26.76 4.95 -1.87
N ILE A 5 26.55 3.65 -2.11
CA ILE A 5 25.22 3.12 -2.46
C ILE A 5 24.37 3.19 -1.20
N LYS A 6 23.27 3.95 -1.27
CA LYS A 6 22.27 4.03 -0.20
C LYS A 6 20.97 3.42 -0.69
N ILE A 7 20.26 2.71 0.18
CA ILE A 7 18.92 2.19 -0.07
C ILE A 7 17.93 3.10 0.65
N LYS A 8 16.86 3.50 -0.04
CA LYS A 8 15.75 4.25 0.55
C LYS A 8 15.02 3.35 1.54
N VAL A 9 14.74 3.86 2.74
CA VAL A 9 13.94 3.18 3.76
C VAL A 9 12.63 3.93 3.95
N TYR A 10 11.55 3.18 4.22
CA TYR A 10 10.26 3.74 4.62
C TYR A 10 9.98 3.43 6.09
N SER A 11 9.11 4.22 6.73
CA SER A 11 8.69 3.99 8.11
C SER A 11 7.20 3.77 8.20
N TRP A 12 6.78 2.85 9.07
CA TRP A 12 5.36 2.67 9.36
C TRP A 12 4.79 3.86 10.14
N ILE A 13 3.58 4.27 9.76
CA ILE A 13 2.72 5.21 10.48
C ILE A 13 1.37 4.55 10.74
N GLY A 14 0.84 4.77 11.94
CA GLY A 14 -0.48 4.28 12.35
C GLY A 14 -1.53 5.37 12.29
N GLY A 15 -2.74 5.03 12.71
CA GLY A 15 -3.84 5.98 12.91
C GLY A 15 -5.04 5.60 12.08
N ASP A 16 -6.13 5.26 12.76
CA ASP A 16 -7.42 5.02 12.13
C ASP A 16 -8.05 6.33 11.65
N ARG A 17 -7.57 7.49 12.16
CA ARG A 17 -8.10 8.84 11.85
C ARG A 17 -7.20 9.64 10.89
N PRO A 18 -7.77 10.42 9.95
CA PRO A 18 -7.01 11.26 9.00
C PRO A 18 -6.04 12.27 9.61
N SER A 19 -6.38 12.87 10.75
CA SER A 19 -5.48 13.85 11.41
C SER A 19 -4.25 13.17 12.03
N GLU A 20 -4.38 11.93 12.50
CA GLU A 20 -3.29 11.22 13.17
C GLU A 20 -2.24 10.73 12.17
N VAL A 21 -2.64 10.35 10.95
CA VAL A 21 -1.68 9.88 9.92
C VAL A 21 -0.80 11.00 9.38
N ALA A 22 -1.35 12.20 9.17
CA ALA A 22 -0.58 13.34 8.65
C ALA A 22 0.40 13.91 9.69
N GLU A 23 0.06 13.86 10.98
CA GLU A 23 0.96 14.21 12.08
C GLU A 23 2.09 13.20 12.23
N GLN A 24 1.79 11.90 12.16
CA GLN A 24 2.82 10.86 12.19
C GLN A 24 3.73 10.91 10.96
N ALA A 25 3.17 11.17 9.78
CA ALA A 25 3.97 11.41 8.57
C ALA A 25 4.93 12.60 8.76
N GLN A 26 4.49 13.68 9.42
CA GLN A 26 5.36 14.81 9.77
C GLN A 26 6.48 14.39 10.72
N ASP A 27 6.18 13.64 11.79
CA ASP A 27 7.23 13.11 12.69
C ASP A 27 8.27 12.28 11.91
N ARG A 28 7.82 11.41 10.99
CA ARG A 28 8.75 10.63 10.15
C ARG A 28 9.57 11.53 9.22
N PHE A 29 8.95 12.54 8.64
CA PHE A 29 9.63 13.50 7.78
C PHE A 29 10.72 14.27 8.54
N ASP A 30 10.43 14.74 9.75
CA ASP A 30 11.37 15.47 10.61
C ASP A 30 12.56 14.59 11.03
N ARG A 31 12.37 13.26 11.04
CA ARG A 31 13.41 12.25 11.27
C ARG A 31 14.18 11.86 10.01
N GLY A 32 13.88 12.48 8.87
CA GLY A 32 14.57 12.31 7.60
C GLY A 32 13.99 11.22 6.68
N PHE A 33 12.83 10.65 7.00
CA PHE A 33 12.14 9.74 6.09
C PHE A 33 11.46 10.52 4.96
N THR A 34 11.53 9.96 3.75
CA THR A 34 10.82 10.46 2.55
C THR A 34 9.88 9.41 1.98
N ALA A 35 9.60 8.37 2.77
CA ALA A 35 8.61 7.34 2.47
C ALA A 35 7.99 6.81 3.77
N VAL A 36 6.69 6.56 3.72
CA VAL A 36 5.93 5.94 4.81
C VAL A 36 5.08 4.80 4.30
N LYS A 37 4.70 3.88 5.20
CA LYS A 37 3.69 2.84 4.96
C LYS A 37 2.57 2.97 5.98
N MET A 38 1.32 2.87 5.53
CA MET A 38 0.13 2.91 6.38
C MET A 38 -0.84 1.78 6.04
N ASN A 39 -1.73 1.46 6.97
CA ASN A 39 -2.78 0.46 6.75
C ASN A 39 -3.93 1.06 5.94
N ALA A 40 -4.51 0.27 5.04
CA ALA A 40 -5.77 0.59 4.38
C ALA A 40 -6.96 0.42 5.35
N THR A 41 -6.88 -0.49 6.31
CA THR A 41 -8.00 -0.85 7.19
C THR A 41 -7.71 -0.49 8.64
N GLU A 42 -8.76 -0.26 9.41
CA GLU A 42 -8.67 -0.37 10.87
C GLU A 42 -8.42 -1.84 11.26
N GLU A 43 -7.80 -2.09 12.43
CA GLU A 43 -7.21 -3.39 12.77
C GLU A 43 -8.17 -4.60 12.77
N LEU A 44 -9.49 -4.42 12.87
CA LEU A 44 -10.45 -5.52 13.08
C LEU A 44 -11.49 -5.67 11.96
N HIS A 45 -11.49 -4.82 10.93
CA HIS A 45 -12.58 -4.78 9.96
C HIS A 45 -12.11 -4.95 8.51
N TYR A 46 -12.94 -5.65 7.73
CA TYR A 46 -12.78 -5.68 6.29
C TYR A 46 -13.32 -4.40 5.65
N ILE A 47 -12.71 -3.99 4.54
CA ILE A 47 -13.28 -2.99 3.64
C ILE A 47 -14.31 -3.68 2.75
N ASP A 48 -15.59 -3.39 3.00
CA ASP A 48 -16.77 -4.00 2.38
C ASP A 48 -17.81 -2.96 1.92
N SER A 49 -17.51 -1.67 2.04
CA SER A 49 -18.40 -0.56 1.67
C SER A 49 -17.62 0.60 1.04
N TYR A 50 -18.32 1.43 0.27
CA TYR A 50 -17.73 2.65 -0.30
C TYR A 50 -17.34 3.66 0.78
N GLN A 51 -18.12 3.77 1.86
CA GLN A 51 -17.76 4.62 2.99
C GLN A 51 -16.37 4.29 3.54
N LYS A 52 -16.07 2.99 3.73
CA LYS A 52 -14.74 2.58 4.19
C LYS A 52 -13.64 2.85 3.17
N VAL A 53 -13.95 2.77 1.86
CA VAL A 53 -13.02 3.18 0.80
C VAL A 53 -12.71 4.67 0.91
N ASP A 54 -13.73 5.50 1.06
CA ASP A 54 -13.60 6.95 1.20
C ASP A 54 -12.75 7.32 2.42
N GLU A 55 -12.94 6.63 3.55
CA GLU A 55 -12.11 6.80 4.75
C GLU A 55 -10.62 6.51 4.50
N VAL A 56 -10.27 5.48 3.70
CA VAL A 56 -8.87 5.23 3.32
C VAL A 56 -8.34 6.36 2.43
N VAL A 57 -9.14 6.75 1.45
CA VAL A 57 -8.79 7.80 0.49
C VAL A 57 -8.53 9.12 1.21
N GLU A 58 -9.37 9.50 2.18
CA GLU A 58 -9.20 10.71 2.98
C GLU A 58 -7.87 10.72 3.77
N ARG A 59 -7.48 9.57 4.33
CA ARG A 59 -6.19 9.44 5.04
C ARG A 59 -4.99 9.58 4.11
N VAL A 60 -5.04 8.98 2.91
CA VAL A 60 -3.95 9.12 1.92
C VAL A 60 -3.92 10.54 1.35
N ALA A 61 -5.09 11.12 1.09
CA ALA A 61 -5.24 12.49 0.62
C ALA A 61 -4.63 13.49 1.61
N SER A 62 -4.85 13.33 2.92
CA SER A 62 -4.30 14.26 3.92
C SER A 62 -2.77 14.29 3.93
N ILE A 63 -2.12 13.15 3.73
CA ILE A 63 -0.65 13.09 3.57
C ILE A 63 -0.25 13.76 2.26
N ARG A 64 -0.92 13.47 1.15
CA ARG A 64 -0.58 14.04 -0.17
C ARG A 64 -0.79 15.55 -0.21
N GLU A 65 -1.84 16.08 0.41
CA GLU A 65 -2.09 17.52 0.54
C GLU A 65 -0.98 18.22 1.33
N ARG A 66 -0.48 17.58 2.39
CA ARG A 66 0.54 18.17 3.27
C ARG A 66 1.93 18.16 2.65
N PHE A 67 2.32 17.05 2.02
CA PHE A 67 3.70 16.83 1.58
C PHE A 67 3.89 16.91 0.07
N GLY A 68 2.81 16.93 -0.72
CA GLY A 68 2.90 16.74 -2.17
C GLY A 68 3.70 15.49 -2.49
N ASP A 69 4.56 15.56 -3.50
CA ASP A 69 5.43 14.45 -3.92
C ASP A 69 6.70 14.28 -3.06
N ALA A 70 6.88 15.06 -1.99
CA ALA A 70 8.05 14.94 -1.10
C ALA A 70 7.98 13.69 -0.20
N MET A 71 6.80 13.08 -0.06
CA MET A 71 6.57 11.87 0.73
C MET A 71 5.97 10.77 -0.14
N ASP A 72 6.67 9.65 -0.27
CA ASP A 72 6.12 8.45 -0.87
C ASP A 72 5.23 7.68 0.11
N ILE A 73 4.14 7.09 -0.37
CA ILE A 73 3.12 6.45 0.46
C ILE A 73 2.90 5.02 -0.01
N GLY A 74 3.28 4.03 0.81
CA GLY A 74 2.83 2.65 0.65
C GLY A 74 1.52 2.42 1.40
N VAL A 75 0.58 1.69 0.80
CA VAL A 75 -0.70 1.36 1.43
C VAL A 75 -0.85 -0.15 1.53
N ASP A 76 -1.01 -0.64 2.75
CA ASP A 76 -1.08 -2.07 3.05
C ASP A 76 -2.51 -2.51 3.35
N PHE A 77 -3.03 -3.41 2.52
CA PHE A 77 -4.41 -3.90 2.59
C PHE A 77 -4.52 -5.08 3.56
N HIS A 78 -3.41 -5.72 3.95
CA HIS A 78 -3.34 -6.89 4.84
C HIS A 78 -4.19 -8.09 4.39
N GLY A 79 -4.64 -8.12 3.13
CA GLY A 79 -5.67 -9.04 2.63
C GLY A 79 -7.06 -8.82 3.22
N ARG A 80 -7.32 -7.68 3.87
CA ARG A 80 -8.56 -7.36 4.61
C ARG A 80 -9.52 -6.51 3.79
N VAL A 81 -9.60 -6.78 2.50
CA VAL A 81 -10.53 -6.11 1.59
C VAL A 81 -11.38 -7.18 0.93
N HIS A 82 -12.71 -6.99 0.94
CA HIS A 82 -13.59 -7.89 0.21
C HIS A 82 -13.16 -7.91 -1.26
N LYS A 83 -13.01 -9.10 -1.86
CA LYS A 83 -12.49 -9.25 -3.24
C LYS A 83 -13.09 -8.23 -4.24
N PRO A 84 -14.42 -8.02 -4.31
CA PRO A 84 -14.98 -7.04 -5.26
C PRO A 84 -14.53 -5.59 -5.02
N MET A 85 -14.21 -5.25 -3.78
CA MET A 85 -13.76 -3.92 -3.35
C MET A 85 -12.27 -3.69 -3.55
N ALA A 86 -11.45 -4.74 -3.74
CA ALA A 86 -10.00 -4.60 -3.90
C ALA A 86 -9.64 -3.67 -5.07
N LYS A 87 -10.23 -3.92 -6.25
CA LYS A 87 -10.05 -3.05 -7.43
C LYS A 87 -10.68 -1.67 -7.26
N VAL A 88 -11.77 -1.56 -6.49
CA VAL A 88 -12.44 -0.28 -6.22
C VAL A 88 -11.52 0.61 -5.40
N LEU A 89 -10.98 0.08 -4.31
CA LEU A 89 -10.04 0.80 -3.46
C LEU A 89 -8.74 1.12 -4.20
N ALA A 90 -8.16 0.15 -4.91
CA ALA A 90 -6.96 0.39 -5.72
C ALA A 90 -7.17 1.55 -6.71
N LYS A 91 -8.31 1.56 -7.41
CA LYS A 91 -8.63 2.64 -8.37
C LYS A 91 -8.86 3.98 -7.70
N ALA A 92 -9.49 3.99 -6.53
CA ALA A 92 -9.71 5.22 -5.76
C ALA A 92 -8.40 5.82 -5.22
N LEU A 93 -7.39 4.98 -4.95
CA LEU A 93 -6.08 5.41 -4.48
C LEU A 93 -5.12 5.84 -5.62
N GLU A 94 -5.36 5.40 -6.85
CA GLU A 94 -4.49 5.69 -8.01
C GLU A 94 -4.16 7.19 -8.21
N PRO A 95 -5.10 8.15 -8.06
CA PRO A 95 -4.81 9.58 -8.21
C PRO A 95 -3.79 10.15 -7.21
N PHE A 96 -3.52 9.43 -6.11
CA PHE A 96 -2.57 9.85 -5.07
C PHE A 96 -1.16 9.31 -5.27
N HIS A 97 -0.93 8.58 -6.38
CA HIS A 97 0.34 7.97 -6.75
C HIS A 97 1.00 7.19 -5.58
N PRO A 98 0.37 6.14 -5.04
CA PRO A 98 1.00 5.32 -4.02
C PRO A 98 2.29 4.70 -4.57
N MET A 99 3.29 4.58 -3.70
CA MET A 99 4.55 3.89 -4.01
C MET A 99 4.31 2.40 -4.29
N PHE A 100 3.35 1.80 -3.58
CA PHE A 100 2.82 0.47 -3.84
C PHE A 100 1.49 0.26 -3.11
N LEU A 101 0.73 -0.75 -3.55
CA LEU A 101 -0.37 -1.37 -2.82
C LEU A 101 0.03 -2.79 -2.40
N GLU A 102 0.05 -3.04 -1.10
CA GLU A 102 0.50 -4.31 -0.52
C GLU A 102 -0.68 -5.19 -0.13
N GLU A 103 -0.58 -6.50 -0.40
CA GLU A 103 -1.60 -7.51 -0.05
C GLU A 103 -3.04 -7.14 -0.43
N VAL A 104 -3.24 -6.62 -1.65
CA VAL A 104 -4.57 -6.18 -2.16
C VAL A 104 -5.64 -7.27 -2.12
N VAL A 105 -5.21 -8.53 -2.09
CA VAL A 105 -6.01 -9.72 -1.78
C VAL A 105 -5.21 -10.62 -0.84
N LEU A 106 -5.87 -11.55 -0.15
CA LEU A 106 -5.20 -12.59 0.62
C LEU A 106 -4.23 -13.39 -0.28
N PRO A 107 -3.00 -13.68 0.19
CA PRO A 107 -1.99 -14.37 -0.62
C PRO A 107 -2.37 -15.81 -0.99
N GLU A 108 -3.28 -16.44 -0.26
CA GLU A 108 -3.87 -17.73 -0.63
C GLU A 108 -4.70 -17.69 -1.92
N ASN A 109 -5.15 -16.49 -2.34
CA ASN A 109 -5.90 -16.26 -3.57
C ASN A 109 -5.04 -15.49 -4.60
N GLU A 110 -3.78 -15.90 -4.77
CA GLU A 110 -2.79 -15.21 -5.61
C GLU A 110 -3.30 -14.96 -7.05
N GLU A 111 -4.14 -15.84 -7.59
CA GLU A 111 -4.74 -15.72 -8.92
C GLU A 111 -5.63 -14.47 -9.09
N HIS A 112 -6.06 -13.85 -7.99
CA HIS A 112 -6.89 -12.64 -8.01
C HIS A 112 -6.08 -11.35 -8.01
N PHE A 113 -4.76 -11.38 -7.83
CA PHE A 113 -3.92 -10.20 -8.02
C PHE A 113 -4.07 -9.62 -9.43
N LYS A 114 -4.22 -10.49 -10.44
CA LYS A 114 -4.35 -10.09 -11.84
C LYS A 114 -5.55 -9.18 -12.08
N GLU A 115 -6.67 -9.44 -11.42
CA GLU A 115 -7.88 -8.61 -11.56
C GLU A 115 -7.64 -7.17 -11.06
N VAL A 116 -6.80 -6.98 -10.05
CA VAL A 116 -6.44 -5.65 -9.52
C VAL A 116 -5.39 -4.99 -10.40
N ALA A 117 -4.33 -5.73 -10.78
CA ALA A 117 -3.25 -5.21 -11.63
C ALA A 117 -3.76 -4.76 -13.02
N ASP A 118 -4.74 -5.45 -13.59
CA ASP A 118 -5.33 -5.05 -14.87
C ASP A 118 -6.20 -3.77 -14.75
N SER A 119 -6.48 -3.28 -13.53
CA SER A 119 -7.38 -2.15 -13.27
C SER A 119 -6.67 -0.82 -12.94
N VAL A 120 -5.42 -0.88 -12.51
CA VAL A 120 -4.61 0.28 -12.09
C VAL A 120 -3.16 0.15 -12.52
N ALA A 121 -2.47 1.28 -12.67
CA ALA A 121 -1.04 1.31 -12.96
C ALA A 121 -0.15 1.33 -11.69
N VAL A 122 -0.76 1.32 -10.49
CA VAL A 122 -0.03 1.39 -9.22
C VAL A 122 0.71 0.07 -8.97
N PRO A 123 2.00 0.10 -8.59
CA PRO A 123 2.76 -1.12 -8.29
C PRO A 123 2.11 -1.97 -7.19
N LEU A 124 2.10 -3.29 -7.37
CA LEU A 124 1.62 -4.23 -6.37
C LEU A 124 2.77 -4.89 -5.61
N ALA A 125 2.57 -5.10 -4.31
CA ALA A 125 3.52 -5.76 -3.42
C ALA A 125 2.87 -6.94 -2.67
N THR A 126 3.61 -8.01 -2.46
CA THR A 126 3.27 -9.09 -1.51
C THR A 126 4.50 -9.97 -1.27
N GLY A 127 4.39 -10.97 -0.40
CA GLY A 127 5.47 -11.93 -0.15
C GLY A 127 5.62 -12.30 1.32
N GLU A 128 5.12 -11.48 2.23
CA GLU A 128 5.28 -11.66 3.67
C GLU A 128 4.75 -13.00 4.20
N ARG A 129 3.76 -13.59 3.53
CA ARG A 129 3.15 -14.89 3.89
C ARG A 129 3.54 -16.04 2.97
N LEU A 130 4.55 -15.85 2.11
CA LEU A 130 5.07 -16.90 1.24
C LEU A 130 6.29 -17.56 1.89
N TYR A 131 6.19 -18.86 2.19
CA TYR A 131 7.19 -19.58 2.98
C TYR A 131 8.11 -20.47 2.15
N THR A 132 7.76 -20.73 0.89
CA THR A 132 8.53 -21.63 0.02
C THR A 132 8.91 -20.95 -1.28
N ARG A 133 10.09 -21.30 -1.81
CA ARG A 133 10.53 -20.87 -3.15
C ARG A 133 9.52 -21.20 -4.26
N TRP A 134 8.67 -22.20 -4.03
CA TRP A 134 7.67 -22.65 -5.00
C TRP A 134 6.46 -21.71 -5.06
N GLN A 135 6.08 -21.10 -3.92
CA GLN A 135 5.07 -20.03 -3.89
C GLN A 135 5.58 -18.80 -4.64
N PHE A 136 6.80 -18.33 -4.34
CA PHE A 136 7.42 -17.23 -5.09
C PHE A 136 7.54 -17.53 -6.59
N LYS A 137 7.87 -18.77 -6.97
CA LYS A 137 7.93 -19.19 -8.37
C LYS A 137 6.59 -19.00 -9.10
N ASN A 138 5.46 -19.28 -8.45
CA ASN A 138 4.15 -19.06 -9.05
C ASN A 138 3.90 -17.57 -9.28
N LEU A 139 4.16 -16.75 -8.26
CA LEU A 139 4.00 -15.31 -8.33
C LEU A 139 4.85 -14.66 -9.43
N PHE A 140 6.13 -15.04 -9.52
CA PHE A 140 7.03 -14.57 -10.59
C PHE A 140 6.57 -15.00 -11.99
N LYS A 141 5.97 -16.18 -12.12
CA LYS A 141 5.43 -16.65 -13.41
C LYS A 141 4.20 -15.85 -13.84
N GLN A 142 3.37 -15.40 -12.89
CA GLN A 142 2.21 -14.57 -13.19
C GLN A 142 2.61 -13.17 -13.65
N GLY A 143 3.77 -12.66 -13.19
CA GLY A 143 4.32 -11.36 -13.61
C GLY A 143 3.41 -10.17 -13.27
N THR A 144 2.62 -10.32 -12.20
CA THR A 144 1.56 -9.37 -11.80
C THR A 144 1.97 -8.53 -10.58
N VAL A 145 2.92 -9.01 -9.78
CA VAL A 145 3.42 -8.31 -8.59
C VAL A 145 4.79 -7.72 -8.91
N ASP A 146 4.96 -6.45 -8.58
CA ASP A 146 6.13 -5.63 -8.95
C ASP A 146 7.20 -5.61 -7.85
N ILE A 147 6.80 -5.80 -6.59
CA ILE A 147 7.67 -5.75 -5.42
C ILE A 147 7.51 -7.01 -4.57
N ILE A 148 8.65 -7.69 -4.32
CA ILE A 148 8.80 -8.87 -3.46
C ILE A 148 9.80 -8.59 -2.35
#